data_AF-A0A925NXR6-F1
#
_entry.id   AF-A0A925NXR6-F1
#
_cell.length_a   1.000
_cell.length_b   1.000
_cell.length_c   1.000
_cell.angle_alpha   90.00
_cell.angle_beta   90.00
_cell.angle_gamma   90.00
#
_symmetry.space_group_name_H-M   'P 1'
#
loop_
_entity.id
_entity.type
_entity.pdbx_description
1 polymer ?
#
loop_
_entity_poly.entity_id
_entity_poly.type
_entity_poly.pdbx_seq_one_letter_code
_entity_poly.pdbx_strand_id
1 'polypeptide(L)'
;TDRNRELDSDGNHAPDGIVGPYNEKEGSFYTIKEIWSPVQFEKRTISPEFNGSFRIENRYFYTNLSQCTFKAEWVHFSSPDENLAEELKSSEDLKIDLAPGQKGVIQLRLPDNWQQCDALRIKATDPYGRLLNTWSWPVKYPEQKASELLTEKSAVKPSLQETEKELVVKANDLQFIFSKTDGTIQQIKKGDQLIPLSNGPVFVSGGKKVVQTTHRFEGNALIIETLFDRGDMLKWTVQGNGLLDLDAAYEPSNNFLFAGITFDYPEQKVAGMKWLGNGPYRVYKNRMKGVEYGLWEKAYNNTITGESGFIYPEFKGYHSEVYWAKILGKDSPDFKVYIHSKDIFLRMLTPAEPKAPAKTKIEYPKGDISFLHGINAIGTKFSDPGSSGPQSMPYQFSADKIHGRKITMKLTFDFR
;
A
#
# COMPACT_ATOMS: atom_id res chain seq x y z
N THR A 1 -40.73 4.74 -9.55
CA THR A 1 -39.97 4.47 -10.78
C THR A 1 -40.14 3.02 -11.12
N ASP A 2 -40.28 2.75 -12.41
CA ASP A 2 -40.56 1.48 -13.08
C ASP A 2 -39.43 0.44 -12.98
N ARG A 3 -38.28 0.79 -12.40
CA ARG A 3 -37.15 -0.10 -12.12
C ARG A 3 -36.66 -0.06 -10.68
N ASN A 4 -37.54 -0.19 -9.68
CA ASN A 4 -37.15 -0.29 -8.26
C ASN A 4 -36.19 0.83 -7.74
N ARG A 5 -36.29 2.06 -8.27
CA ARG A 5 -35.38 3.19 -7.95
C ARG A 5 -33.92 3.00 -8.38
N GLU A 6 -33.69 2.16 -9.40
CA GLU A 6 -32.41 2.08 -10.09
C GLU A 6 -31.97 3.45 -10.63
N LEU A 7 -30.67 3.72 -10.59
CA LEU A 7 -30.06 4.88 -11.23
C LEU A 7 -30.10 4.70 -12.75
N ASP A 8 -30.73 5.63 -13.46
CA ASP A 8 -30.76 5.62 -14.92
C ASP A 8 -29.54 6.36 -15.48
N SER A 9 -28.49 5.61 -15.82
CA SER A 9 -27.21 6.14 -16.33
C SER A 9 -26.95 5.84 -17.81
N ASP A 10 -27.92 5.29 -18.55
CA ASP A 10 -27.73 4.70 -19.89
C ASP A 10 -26.47 3.80 -19.94
N GLY A 11 -26.39 2.85 -19.00
CA GLY A 11 -25.23 1.98 -18.84
C GLY A 11 -23.96 2.77 -18.47
N ASN A 12 -22.90 2.61 -19.27
CA ASN A 12 -21.62 3.29 -19.05
C ASN A 12 -21.51 4.64 -19.78
N HIS A 13 -22.58 5.14 -20.40
CA HIS A 13 -22.51 6.38 -21.18
C HIS A 13 -22.52 7.65 -20.31
N ALA A 14 -23.25 7.69 -19.20
CA ALA A 14 -23.32 8.85 -18.31
C ALA A 14 -22.28 8.91 -17.16
N PRO A 15 -21.74 7.79 -16.61
CA PRO A 15 -20.80 7.81 -15.49
C PRO A 15 -19.37 8.33 -15.81
N ASP A 16 -19.25 9.58 -16.26
CA ASP A 16 -17.98 10.22 -16.66
C ASP A 16 -17.46 11.27 -15.66
N GLY A 17 -18.12 11.39 -14.49
CA GLY A 17 -17.81 12.39 -13.47
C GLY A 17 -16.62 12.02 -12.56
N ILE A 18 -16.38 12.87 -11.56
CA ILE A 18 -15.38 12.66 -10.48
C ILE A 18 -16.04 12.49 -9.10
N VAL A 19 -17.37 12.40 -9.10
CA VAL A 19 -18.21 12.14 -7.94
C VAL A 19 -19.27 11.11 -8.33
N GLY A 20 -19.68 10.30 -7.34
CA GLY A 20 -20.78 9.36 -7.47
C GLY A 20 -22.14 10.06 -7.64
N PRO A 21 -23.19 9.28 -7.95
CA PRO A 21 -24.55 9.80 -8.18
C PRO A 21 -25.17 10.49 -6.95
N TYR A 22 -24.62 10.27 -5.75
CA TYR A 22 -25.03 10.92 -4.51
C TYR A 22 -23.98 11.93 -4.00
N ASN A 23 -23.13 12.43 -4.90
CA ASN A 23 -22.03 13.37 -4.64
C ASN A 23 -20.90 12.81 -3.76
N GLU A 24 -20.75 11.49 -3.69
CA GLU A 24 -19.60 10.86 -3.06
C GLU A 24 -18.34 11.20 -3.83
N LYS A 25 -17.31 11.71 -3.17
CA LYS A 25 -16.06 12.05 -3.84
C LYS A 25 -15.32 10.77 -4.24
N GLU A 26 -14.88 10.69 -5.49
CA GLU A 26 -14.04 9.60 -5.97
C GLU A 26 -12.55 9.94 -5.80
N GLY A 27 -11.67 8.95 -5.96
CA GLY A 27 -10.22 9.19 -5.90
C GLY A 27 -9.72 10.21 -6.94
N SER A 28 -10.41 10.33 -8.08
CA SER A 28 -10.13 11.32 -9.13
C SER A 28 -10.39 12.76 -8.65
N PHE A 29 -11.41 12.99 -7.81
CA PHE A 29 -11.66 14.30 -7.20
C PHE A 29 -10.45 14.80 -6.42
N TYR A 30 -9.90 13.96 -5.54
CA TYR A 30 -8.73 14.31 -4.73
C TYR A 30 -7.47 14.44 -5.57
N THR A 31 -7.35 13.64 -6.63
CA THR A 31 -6.26 13.76 -7.61
C THR A 31 -6.27 15.16 -8.25
N ILE A 32 -7.43 15.62 -8.74
CA ILE A 32 -7.61 16.94 -9.34
C ILE A 32 -7.35 18.03 -8.30
N LYS A 33 -7.90 17.90 -7.10
CA LYS A 33 -7.68 18.83 -5.98
C LYS A 33 -6.18 19.07 -5.72
N GLU A 34 -5.38 18.01 -5.71
CA GLU A 34 -3.92 18.14 -5.50
C GLU A 34 -3.21 18.72 -6.74
N ILE A 35 -3.50 18.21 -7.94
CA ILE A 35 -2.82 18.66 -9.18
C ILE A 35 -3.11 20.13 -9.47
N TRP A 36 -4.35 20.58 -9.26
CA TRP A 36 -4.79 21.95 -9.51
C TRP A 36 -4.68 22.85 -8.29
N SER A 37 -4.12 22.36 -7.19
CA SER A 37 -3.82 23.20 -6.04
C SER A 37 -2.96 24.40 -6.48
N PRO A 38 -3.34 25.64 -6.12
CA PRO A 38 -2.57 26.82 -6.46
C PRO A 38 -1.30 26.94 -5.62
N VAL A 39 -1.12 26.07 -4.62
CA VAL A 39 0.13 25.88 -3.91
C VAL A 39 0.72 24.55 -4.33
N GLN A 40 1.98 24.54 -4.77
CA GLN A 40 2.68 23.30 -5.13
C GLN A 40 3.97 23.16 -4.33
N PHE A 41 4.21 21.96 -3.81
CA PHE A 41 5.46 21.59 -3.16
C PHE A 41 6.35 20.85 -4.17
N GLU A 42 7.65 21.16 -4.16
CA GLU A 42 8.62 20.31 -4.84
C GLU A 42 8.65 18.92 -4.18
N LYS A 43 8.87 17.86 -4.96
CA LYS A 43 8.95 16.49 -4.43
C LYS A 43 10.02 16.44 -3.34
N ARG A 44 9.65 15.93 -2.15
CA ARG A 44 10.51 15.86 -0.97
C ARG A 44 10.34 14.53 -0.27
N THR A 45 11.45 14.04 0.29
CA THR A 45 11.47 12.95 1.26
C THR A 45 11.98 13.51 2.57
N ILE A 46 11.37 13.12 3.69
CA ILE A 46 11.88 13.45 5.02
C ILE A 46 12.92 12.39 5.35
N SER A 47 14.18 12.80 5.45
CA SER A 47 15.30 11.96 5.90
C SER A 47 15.80 12.45 7.26
N PRO A 48 16.66 11.70 7.97
CA PRO A 48 17.25 12.14 9.24
C PRO A 48 17.95 13.51 9.14
N GLU A 49 18.45 13.89 7.96
CA GLU A 49 19.11 15.16 7.66
C GLU A 49 18.15 16.28 7.25
N PHE A 50 16.83 16.04 7.29
CA PHE A 50 15.83 17.02 6.94
C PHE A 50 15.95 18.26 7.84
N ASN A 51 16.07 19.43 7.21
CA ASN A 51 16.34 20.70 7.87
C ASN A 51 15.09 21.61 8.01
N GLY A 52 13.89 21.08 7.80
CA GLY A 52 12.65 21.86 7.87
C GLY A 52 12.35 22.73 6.64
N SER A 53 13.10 22.60 5.55
CA SER A 53 12.91 23.43 4.36
C SER A 53 12.08 22.72 3.29
N PHE A 54 11.03 23.38 2.82
CA PHE A 54 10.27 23.00 1.62
C PHE A 54 10.33 24.10 0.57
N ARG A 55 10.69 23.72 -0.67
CA ARG A 55 10.55 24.59 -1.83
C ARG A 55 9.11 24.52 -2.32
N ILE A 56 8.50 25.67 -2.52
CA ILE A 56 7.11 25.78 -2.95
C ILE A 56 6.93 26.82 -4.06
N GLU A 57 5.83 26.72 -4.77
CA GLU A 57 5.41 27.62 -5.83
C GLU A 57 4.01 28.17 -5.56
N ASN A 58 3.86 29.49 -5.65
CA ASN A 58 2.56 30.14 -5.69
C ASN A 58 2.06 30.21 -7.14
N ARG A 59 1.01 29.45 -7.46
CA ARG A 59 0.35 29.42 -8.77
C ARG A 59 -0.97 30.20 -8.81
N TYR A 60 -1.31 30.97 -7.77
CA TYR A 60 -2.36 31.96 -7.90
C TYR A 60 -1.97 33.04 -8.91
N PHE A 61 -2.97 33.65 -9.55
CA PHE A 61 -2.77 34.84 -10.40
C PHE A 61 -2.81 36.16 -9.62
N TYR A 62 -3.61 36.24 -8.55
CA TYR A 62 -3.86 37.50 -7.83
C TYR A 62 -3.75 37.39 -6.31
N THR A 63 -3.50 36.20 -5.77
CA THR A 63 -3.42 35.97 -4.32
C THR A 63 -1.98 35.76 -3.90
N ASN A 64 -1.50 36.58 -2.98
CA ASN A 64 -0.23 36.33 -2.29
C ASN A 64 -0.46 35.26 -1.22
N LEU A 65 0.50 34.34 -1.02
CA LEU A 65 0.40 33.30 0.01
C LEU A 65 0.37 33.84 1.45
N SER A 66 0.73 35.10 1.69
CA SER A 66 0.53 35.77 2.99
C SER A 66 -0.94 35.97 3.36
N GLN A 67 -1.85 35.84 2.39
CA GLN A 67 -3.30 35.85 2.59
C GLN A 67 -3.87 34.46 2.88
N CYS A 68 -3.08 33.40 2.64
CA CYS A 68 -3.44 32.02 2.96
C CYS A 68 -2.93 31.66 4.35
N THR A 69 -3.47 30.60 4.94
CA THR A 69 -2.94 30.03 6.19
C THR A 69 -2.26 28.70 5.92
N PHE A 70 -1.12 28.50 6.57
CA PHE A 70 -0.34 27.28 6.50
C PHE A 70 -0.11 26.76 7.90
N LYS A 71 -0.35 25.46 8.12
CA LYS A 71 -0.12 24.83 9.41
C LYS A 71 0.66 23.54 9.23
N ALA A 72 1.82 23.44 9.87
CA ALA A 72 2.58 22.21 10.01
C ALA A 72 2.13 21.45 11.26
N GLU A 73 2.01 20.14 11.15
CA GLU A 73 1.59 19.23 12.22
C GLU A 73 2.49 18.00 12.22
N TRP A 74 3.08 17.69 13.38
CA TRP A 74 3.84 16.48 13.62
C TRP A 74 2.97 15.48 14.37
N VAL A 75 2.86 14.27 13.82
CA VAL A 75 1.77 13.35 14.19
C VAL A 75 2.31 11.97 14.48
N HIS A 76 1.76 11.34 15.52
CA HIS A 76 1.95 9.94 15.83
C HIS A 76 0.65 9.17 15.58
N PHE A 77 0.76 7.94 15.08
CA PHE A 77 -0.38 7.08 14.76
C PHE A 77 -0.44 5.89 15.70
N SER A 78 -1.67 5.55 16.13
CA SER A 78 -1.94 4.35 16.91
C SER A 78 -1.45 3.07 16.22
N SER A 79 -1.11 2.08 17.03
CA SER A 79 -0.65 0.76 16.60
C SER A 79 -1.75 -0.05 15.88
N PRO A 80 -1.41 -1.15 15.18
CA PRO A 80 -2.40 -1.98 14.48
C PRO A 80 -3.53 -2.54 15.37
N ASP A 81 -3.25 -2.80 16.64
CA ASP A 81 -4.20 -3.43 17.58
C ASP A 81 -4.98 -2.43 18.44
N GLU A 82 -4.64 -1.14 18.35
CA GLU A 82 -5.35 -0.07 19.02
C GLU A 82 -6.51 0.45 18.14
N ASN A 83 -7.44 1.19 18.73
CA ASN A 83 -8.44 1.93 17.95
C ASN A 83 -7.76 2.96 17.05
N LEU A 84 -8.37 3.29 15.92
CA LEU A 84 -7.87 4.33 15.01
C LEU A 84 -7.74 5.66 15.76
N ALA A 85 -6.50 6.07 16.03
CA ALA A 85 -6.21 7.34 16.67
C ALA A 85 -4.96 7.99 16.09
N GLU A 86 -5.00 9.32 16.02
CA GLU A 86 -3.87 10.16 15.66
C GLU A 86 -3.61 11.14 16.80
N GLU A 87 -2.35 11.23 17.24
CA GLU A 87 -1.93 12.15 18.28
C GLU A 87 -1.10 13.28 17.68
N LEU A 88 -1.53 14.52 17.90
CA LEU A 88 -0.76 15.72 17.52
C LEU A 88 0.34 15.95 18.54
N LYS A 89 1.60 15.72 18.14
CA LYS A 89 2.78 15.92 18.99
C LYS A 89 3.25 17.37 19.01
N SER A 90 3.15 18.05 17.87
CA SER A 90 3.52 19.46 17.72
C SER A 90 2.80 20.08 16.54
N SER A 91 2.58 21.39 16.59
CA SER A 91 2.09 22.15 15.43
C SER A 91 2.70 23.54 15.37
N GLU A 92 2.84 24.07 14.16
CA GLU A 92 3.36 25.40 13.89
C GLU A 92 2.50 26.08 12.81
N ASP A 93 2.06 27.30 13.08
CA ASP A 93 1.50 28.17 12.04
C ASP A 93 2.64 28.78 11.24
N LEU A 94 2.73 28.41 9.96
CA LEU A 94 3.79 28.84 9.07
C LEU A 94 3.41 30.17 8.42
N LYS A 95 4.37 31.10 8.41
CA LYS A 95 4.23 32.37 7.70
C LYS A 95 5.02 32.31 6.40
N ILE A 96 4.39 32.72 5.32
CA ILE A 96 5.04 32.89 4.03
C ILE A 96 4.47 34.10 3.31
N ASP A 97 5.36 34.91 2.74
CA ASP A 97 5.01 35.98 1.81
C ASP A 97 5.60 35.61 0.45
N LEU A 98 4.73 35.24 -0.48
CA LEU A 98 5.13 34.79 -1.80
C LEU A 98 4.11 35.28 -2.82
N ALA A 99 4.53 36.22 -3.68
CA ALA A 99 3.65 36.84 -4.65
C ALA A 99 3.18 35.83 -5.72
N PRO A 100 2.05 36.12 -6.42
CA PRO A 100 1.58 35.32 -7.55
C PRO A 100 2.70 34.95 -8.54
N GLY A 101 2.75 33.66 -8.94
CA GLY A 101 3.72 33.13 -9.89
C GLY A 101 5.14 32.90 -9.35
N GLN A 102 5.43 33.27 -8.10
CA GLN A 102 6.78 33.12 -7.54
C GLN A 102 7.03 31.74 -6.93
N LYS A 103 8.32 31.37 -6.88
CA LYS A 103 8.83 30.22 -6.14
C LYS A 103 9.59 30.71 -4.91
N GLY A 104 9.46 29.98 -3.81
CA GLY A 104 10.06 30.35 -2.54
C GLY A 104 10.33 29.15 -1.67
N VAL A 105 10.73 29.42 -0.44
CA VAL A 105 10.97 28.40 0.59
C VAL A 105 10.08 28.70 1.78
N ILE A 106 9.32 27.70 2.21
CA ILE A 106 8.68 27.71 3.53
C ILE A 106 9.57 26.93 4.49
N GLN A 107 9.93 27.57 5.59
CA GLN A 107 10.79 27.02 6.62
C GLN A 107 9.95 26.71 7.85
N LEU A 108 9.93 25.45 8.27
CA LEU A 108 9.35 25.04 9.55
C LEU A 108 10.44 24.86 10.60
N ARG A 109 10.03 24.99 11.85
CA ARG A 109 10.81 24.59 13.03
C ARG A 109 10.68 23.09 13.21
N LEU A 110 11.80 22.45 13.47
CA LEU A 110 11.83 21.03 13.84
C LEU A 110 11.66 20.95 15.37
N PRO A 111 10.57 20.36 15.88
CA PRO A 111 10.42 20.12 17.31
C PRO A 111 11.51 19.16 17.83
N ASP A 112 11.77 19.21 19.13
CA ASP A 112 12.57 18.18 19.77
C ASP A 112 11.95 16.80 19.50
N ASN A 113 12.80 15.81 19.20
CA ASN A 113 12.36 14.43 18.91
C ASN A 113 11.39 14.29 17.72
N TRP A 114 11.35 15.22 16.76
CA TRP A 114 10.48 15.11 15.59
C TRP A 114 10.62 13.78 14.83
N GLN A 115 11.80 13.16 14.83
CA GLN A 115 12.08 11.86 14.21
C GLN A 115 11.32 10.68 14.87
N GLN A 116 10.77 10.87 16.07
CA GLN A 116 9.91 9.89 16.73
C GLN A 116 8.45 9.95 16.23
N CYS A 117 8.06 11.03 15.55
CA CYS A 117 6.75 11.13 14.91
C CYS A 117 6.67 10.19 13.71
N ASP A 118 5.46 9.88 13.28
CA ASP A 118 5.23 9.02 12.11
C ASP A 118 5.02 9.82 10.83
N ALA A 119 4.43 11.02 10.93
CA ALA A 119 4.18 11.89 9.79
C ALA A 119 4.40 13.37 10.10
N LEU A 120 4.79 14.12 9.07
CA LEU A 120 4.68 15.56 8.97
C LEU A 120 3.53 15.89 8.02
N ARG A 121 2.55 16.68 8.48
CA ARG A 121 1.46 17.20 7.65
C ARG A 121 1.58 18.71 7.49
N ILE A 122 1.36 19.22 6.28
CA ILE A 122 1.16 20.65 6.03
C ILE A 122 -0.22 20.85 5.44
N LYS A 123 -1.04 21.66 6.10
CA LYS A 123 -2.36 22.07 5.63
C LYS A 123 -2.28 23.49 5.11
N ALA A 124 -2.84 23.74 3.92
CA ALA A 124 -3.01 25.09 3.40
C ALA A 124 -4.50 25.42 3.23
N THR A 125 -4.91 26.59 3.72
CA THR A 125 -6.28 27.10 3.59
C THR A 125 -6.23 28.46 2.89
N ASP A 126 -7.17 28.69 1.99
CA ASP A 126 -7.23 29.92 1.20
C ASP A 126 -7.74 31.13 2.01
N PRO A 127 -7.73 32.35 1.45
CA PRO A 127 -8.19 33.56 2.15
C PRO A 127 -9.68 33.54 2.54
N TYR A 128 -10.46 32.60 2.00
CA TYR A 128 -11.89 32.43 2.27
C TYR A 128 -12.16 31.28 3.26
N GLY A 129 -11.13 30.70 3.87
CA GLY A 129 -11.27 29.63 4.85
C GLY A 129 -11.48 28.24 4.24
N ARG A 130 -11.26 28.05 2.93
CA ARG A 130 -11.43 26.75 2.26
C ARG A 130 -10.10 25.99 2.25
N LEU A 131 -10.13 24.72 2.69
CA LEU A 131 -8.96 23.85 2.65
C LEU A 131 -8.54 23.60 1.19
N LEU A 132 -7.35 24.09 0.83
CA LEU A 132 -6.75 23.85 -0.48
C LEU A 132 -6.28 22.41 -0.59
N ASN A 133 -5.42 21.98 0.35
CA ASN A 133 -4.97 20.60 0.45
C ASN A 133 -4.31 20.32 1.81
N THR A 134 -4.17 19.03 2.11
CA THR A 134 -3.23 18.52 3.11
C THR A 134 -2.15 17.74 2.37
N TRP A 135 -0.89 18.08 2.60
CA TRP A 135 0.25 17.26 2.16
C TRP A 135 0.81 16.54 3.37
N SER A 136 1.14 15.26 3.21
CA SER A 136 1.64 14.42 4.30
C SER A 136 2.87 13.67 3.83
N TRP A 137 3.89 13.62 4.68
CA TRP A 137 5.13 12.90 4.42
C TRP A 137 5.45 11.96 5.59
N PRO A 138 5.83 10.70 5.31
CA PRO A 138 6.34 9.81 6.36
C PRO A 138 7.65 10.37 6.91
N VAL A 139 7.78 10.31 8.23
CA VAL A 139 9.01 10.72 8.95
C VAL A 139 9.99 9.55 9.10
N LYS A 140 9.45 8.34 9.26
CA LYS A 140 10.21 7.10 9.40
C LYS A 140 10.20 6.33 8.09
N TYR A 141 11.20 5.48 7.87
CA TYR A 141 11.15 4.45 6.83
C TYR A 141 10.36 3.21 7.29
N PRO A 142 9.86 2.36 6.37
CA PRO A 142 9.07 1.18 6.73
C PRO A 142 9.79 0.24 7.69
N GLU A 143 11.06 -0.08 7.45
CA GLU A 143 11.90 -0.90 8.35
C GLU A 143 12.00 -0.34 9.77
N GLN A 144 12.09 0.99 9.91
CA GLN A 144 12.14 1.63 11.24
C GLN A 144 10.81 1.47 11.96
N LYS A 145 9.68 1.68 11.26
CA LYS A 145 8.34 1.53 11.86
C LYS A 145 8.02 0.06 12.16
N ALA A 146 8.43 -0.87 11.30
CA ALA A 146 8.28 -2.29 11.56
C ALA A 146 9.10 -2.72 12.79
N SER A 147 10.34 -2.25 12.92
CA SER A 147 11.20 -2.54 14.09
C SER A 147 10.64 -1.97 15.41
N GLU A 148 9.97 -0.81 15.35
CA GLU A 148 9.27 -0.21 16.50
C GLU A 148 8.09 -1.08 16.97
N LEU A 149 7.39 -1.73 16.04
CA LEU A 149 6.20 -2.56 16.33
C LEU A 149 6.55 -4.03 16.62
N LEU A 150 7.70 -4.51 16.13
CA LEU A 150 8.16 -5.90 16.24
C LEU A 150 9.33 -6.01 17.24
N THR A 151 9.08 -5.68 18.51
CA THR A 151 10.12 -5.68 19.55
C THR A 151 10.39 -7.05 20.16
N GLU A 152 9.47 -8.00 20.00
CA GLU A 152 9.53 -9.30 20.65
C GLU A 152 10.57 -10.23 20.01
N LYS A 153 11.38 -10.88 20.84
CA LYS A 153 12.31 -11.92 20.43
C LYS A 153 11.89 -13.27 21.02
N SER A 154 12.00 -14.33 20.23
CA SER A 154 11.74 -15.69 20.70
C SER A 154 13.05 -16.41 21.03
N ALA A 155 13.14 -16.95 22.25
CA ALA A 155 14.12 -17.98 22.58
C ALA A 155 13.59 -19.41 22.36
N VAL A 156 12.29 -19.54 22.06
CA VAL A 156 11.65 -20.82 21.75
C VAL A 156 11.92 -21.19 20.29
N LYS A 157 12.19 -22.46 20.05
CA LYS A 157 12.41 -23.04 18.73
C LYS A 157 11.12 -23.66 18.20
N PRO A 158 10.71 -23.41 16.94
CA PRO A 158 9.53 -24.04 16.37
C PRO A 158 9.75 -25.54 16.15
N SER A 159 8.69 -26.34 16.22
CA SER A 159 8.75 -27.77 15.92
C SER A 159 8.44 -28.01 14.44
N LEU A 160 9.16 -28.92 13.81
CA LEU A 160 8.97 -29.30 12.41
C LEU A 160 8.63 -30.78 12.30
N GLN A 161 7.58 -31.09 11.55
CA GLN A 161 7.26 -32.43 11.07
C GLN A 161 7.27 -32.42 9.54
N GLU A 162 8.07 -33.29 8.95
CA GLU A 162 8.22 -33.39 7.50
C GLU A 162 7.42 -34.59 6.97
N THR A 163 6.70 -34.38 5.85
CA THR A 163 6.06 -35.43 5.07
C THR A 163 6.72 -35.54 3.69
N GLU A 164 6.21 -36.42 2.83
CA GLU A 164 6.69 -36.52 1.45
C GLU A 164 6.56 -35.18 0.70
N LYS A 165 5.44 -34.46 0.91
CA LYS A 165 5.06 -33.27 0.13
C LYS A 165 5.09 -31.96 0.92
N GLU A 166 5.07 -32.02 2.24
CA GLU A 166 4.81 -30.85 3.08
C GLU A 166 5.77 -30.73 4.27
N LEU A 167 5.96 -29.49 4.73
CA LEU A 167 6.59 -29.15 6.00
C LEU A 167 5.50 -28.60 6.94
N VAL A 168 5.21 -29.33 8.01
CA VAL A 168 4.26 -28.92 9.04
C VAL A 168 5.04 -28.31 10.20
N VAL A 169 4.89 -27.00 10.39
CA VAL A 169 5.65 -26.22 11.37
C VAL A 169 4.69 -25.72 12.45
N LYS A 170 5.00 -25.98 13.72
CA LYS A 170 4.28 -25.39 14.85
C LYS A 170 5.15 -24.39 15.58
N ALA A 171 4.60 -23.22 15.85
CA ALA A 171 5.24 -22.12 16.55
C ALA A 171 4.19 -21.40 17.40
N ASN A 172 4.40 -21.27 18.70
CA ASN A 172 3.37 -20.81 19.63
C ASN A 172 2.05 -21.60 19.48
N ASP A 173 0.92 -20.91 19.36
CA ASP A 173 -0.43 -21.44 19.07
C ASP A 173 -0.72 -21.58 17.57
N LEU A 174 0.29 -21.35 16.71
CA LEU A 174 0.16 -21.38 15.26
C LEU A 174 0.70 -22.69 14.66
N GLN A 175 0.03 -23.14 13.60
CA GLN A 175 0.50 -24.18 12.71
C GLN A 175 0.54 -23.66 11.27
N PHE A 176 1.70 -23.77 10.64
CA PHE A 176 1.92 -23.48 9.23
C PHE A 176 2.16 -24.78 8.46
N ILE A 177 1.59 -24.89 7.27
CA ILE A 177 1.88 -25.98 6.33
C ILE A 177 2.51 -25.35 5.09
N PHE A 178 3.72 -25.75 4.75
CA PHE A 178 4.41 -25.32 3.54
C PHE A 178 4.55 -26.47 2.54
N SER A 179 4.44 -26.16 1.25
CA SER A 179 4.74 -27.09 0.16
C SER A 179 6.25 -27.28 0.02
N LYS A 180 6.72 -28.53 -0.02
CA LYS A 180 8.12 -28.85 -0.34
C LYS A 180 8.45 -28.65 -1.81
N THR A 181 7.43 -28.59 -2.67
CA THR A 181 7.62 -28.42 -4.12
C THR A 181 8.09 -27.00 -4.45
N ASP A 182 7.54 -25.99 -3.79
CA ASP A 182 7.70 -24.58 -4.18
C ASP A 182 7.77 -23.59 -3.02
N GLY A 183 7.77 -24.06 -1.77
CA GLY A 183 7.88 -23.22 -0.58
C GLY A 183 6.66 -22.36 -0.27
N THR A 184 5.55 -22.54 -1.00
CA THR A 184 4.32 -21.79 -0.75
C THR A 184 3.62 -22.27 0.51
N ILE A 185 3.00 -21.33 1.23
CA ILE A 185 2.14 -21.61 2.38
C ILE A 185 0.81 -22.19 1.90
N GLN A 186 0.49 -23.39 2.34
CA GLN A 186 -0.72 -24.12 1.95
C GLN A 186 -1.84 -23.89 2.97
N GLN A 187 -1.49 -23.75 4.25
CA GLN A 187 -2.46 -23.56 5.32
C GLN A 187 -1.84 -22.86 6.54
N ILE A 188 -2.66 -22.04 7.21
CA ILE A 188 -2.33 -21.38 8.47
C ILE A 188 -3.47 -21.63 9.45
N LYS A 189 -3.15 -22.14 10.65
CA LYS A 189 -4.12 -22.30 11.73
C LYS A 189 -3.64 -21.61 12.99
N LYS A 190 -4.57 -20.97 13.70
CA LYS A 190 -4.41 -20.45 15.06
C LYS A 190 -5.31 -21.26 15.98
N GLY A 191 -4.72 -22.15 16.79
CA GLY A 191 -5.46 -23.24 17.41
C GLY A 191 -6.23 -24.05 16.36
N ASP A 192 -7.55 -24.12 16.48
CA ASP A 192 -8.43 -24.82 15.53
C ASP A 192 -8.96 -23.93 14.39
N GLN A 193 -8.74 -22.62 14.46
CA GLN A 193 -9.27 -21.66 13.49
C GLN A 193 -8.35 -21.51 12.28
N LEU A 194 -8.91 -21.57 11.08
CA LEU A 194 -8.20 -21.33 9.83
C LEU A 194 -8.05 -19.82 9.58
N ILE A 195 -6.82 -19.39 9.26
CA ILE A 195 -6.55 -18.07 8.66
C ILE A 195 -6.38 -18.31 7.16
N PRO A 196 -7.28 -17.82 6.31
CA PRO A 196 -7.39 -18.29 4.93
C PRO A 196 -6.45 -17.54 3.95
N LEU A 197 -5.20 -17.32 4.36
CA LEU A 197 -4.13 -16.86 3.48
C LEU A 197 -3.32 -18.09 3.01
N SER A 198 -3.27 -18.34 1.71
CA SER A 198 -2.67 -19.57 1.16
C SER A 198 -2.04 -19.36 -0.22
N ASN A 199 -1.47 -20.41 -0.77
CA ASN A 199 -0.90 -20.52 -2.13
C ASN A 199 0.07 -19.39 -2.49
N GLY A 200 0.83 -18.90 -1.50
CA GLY A 200 1.80 -17.83 -1.69
C GLY A 200 3.06 -18.02 -0.84
N PRO A 201 4.16 -17.33 -1.18
CA PRO A 201 4.22 -16.24 -2.13
C PRO A 201 4.44 -16.79 -3.54
N VAL A 202 3.76 -16.24 -4.54
CA VAL A 202 4.03 -16.54 -5.96
C VAL A 202 4.43 -15.26 -6.68
N PHE A 203 5.51 -15.30 -7.44
CA PHE A 203 5.94 -14.15 -8.24
C PHE A 203 4.94 -13.82 -9.36
N VAL A 204 4.64 -12.53 -9.52
CA VAL A 204 3.62 -12.07 -10.48
C VAL A 204 4.18 -11.63 -11.82
N SER A 205 5.52 -11.53 -11.95
CA SER A 205 6.21 -11.06 -13.17
C SER A 205 7.15 -12.13 -13.73
N GLY A 206 6.76 -12.70 -14.87
CA GLY A 206 7.49 -13.77 -15.55
C GLY A 206 7.38 -15.11 -14.82
N GLY A 207 7.02 -16.17 -15.53
CA GLY A 207 7.03 -17.51 -14.94
C GLY A 207 8.42 -17.85 -14.40
N LYS A 208 8.48 -18.31 -13.15
CA LYS A 208 9.72 -18.73 -12.49
C LYS A 208 9.62 -20.22 -12.16
N LYS A 209 10.65 -20.97 -12.52
CA LYS A 209 10.70 -22.41 -12.31
C LYS A 209 11.46 -22.69 -11.03
N VAL A 210 10.85 -23.43 -10.12
CA VAL A 210 11.52 -23.89 -8.91
C VAL A 210 12.66 -24.84 -9.28
N VAL A 211 13.84 -24.58 -8.74
CA VAL A 211 15.02 -25.44 -8.85
C VAL A 211 15.07 -26.37 -7.65
N GLN A 212 14.92 -25.83 -6.45
CA GLN A 212 14.90 -26.59 -5.21
C GLN A 212 14.24 -25.80 -4.07
N THR A 213 13.69 -26.53 -3.11
CA THR A 213 13.27 -25.99 -1.80
C THR A 213 14.01 -26.75 -0.72
N THR A 214 14.69 -26.03 0.17
CA THR A 214 15.44 -26.61 1.29
C THR A 214 14.95 -26.01 2.60
N HIS A 215 15.21 -26.69 3.72
CA HIS A 215 14.94 -26.16 5.04
C HIS A 215 16.08 -26.47 5.99
N ARG A 216 16.30 -25.60 6.98
CA ARG A 216 17.31 -25.78 8.04
C ARG A 216 16.94 -24.96 9.27
N PHE A 217 17.46 -25.35 10.43
CA PHE A 217 17.40 -24.49 11.60
C PHE A 217 18.63 -23.58 11.66
N GLU A 218 18.41 -22.29 11.92
CA GLU A 218 19.43 -21.30 12.26
C GLU A 218 19.14 -20.76 13.67
N GLY A 219 19.88 -21.24 14.67
CA GLY A 219 19.56 -20.97 16.07
C GLY A 219 18.16 -21.47 16.44
N ASN A 220 17.29 -20.54 16.85
CA ASN A 220 15.91 -20.81 17.27
C ASN A 220 14.86 -20.52 16.17
N ALA A 221 15.28 -20.27 14.93
CA ALA A 221 14.38 -20.07 13.80
C ALA A 221 14.48 -21.23 12.79
N LEU A 222 13.35 -21.57 12.17
CA LEU A 222 13.32 -22.46 11.01
C LEU A 222 13.39 -21.62 9.73
N ILE A 223 14.38 -21.91 8.90
CA ILE A 223 14.55 -21.31 7.57
C ILE A 223 14.02 -22.27 6.52
N ILE A 224 13.16 -21.79 5.62
CA ILE A 224 12.71 -22.51 4.42
C ILE A 224 13.06 -21.64 3.22
N GLU A 225 13.91 -22.14 2.32
CA GLU A 225 14.42 -21.39 1.17
C GLU A 225 14.07 -22.10 -0.14
N THR A 226 13.40 -21.39 -1.03
CA THR A 226 13.10 -21.83 -2.39
C THR A 226 13.94 -21.04 -3.38
N LEU A 227 14.76 -21.77 -4.13
CA LEU A 227 15.58 -21.25 -5.22
C LEU A 227 14.86 -21.49 -6.55
N PHE A 228 14.81 -20.44 -7.36
CA PHE A 228 14.25 -20.47 -8.71
C PHE A 228 15.35 -20.35 -9.76
N ASP A 229 14.97 -20.55 -11.02
CA ASP A 229 15.83 -20.23 -12.16
C ASP A 229 16.32 -18.77 -12.11
N ARG A 230 17.48 -18.50 -12.72
CA ARG A 230 18.16 -17.17 -12.65
C ARG A 230 18.56 -16.73 -11.23
N GLY A 231 18.44 -17.63 -10.27
CA GLY A 231 18.85 -17.46 -8.88
C GLY A 231 17.84 -16.67 -8.05
N ASP A 232 16.66 -16.36 -8.56
CA ASP A 232 15.61 -15.72 -7.77
C ASP A 232 15.27 -16.61 -6.55
N MET A 233 14.81 -15.99 -5.46
CA MET A 233 14.76 -16.66 -4.16
C MET A 233 13.58 -16.15 -3.33
N LEU A 234 12.94 -17.10 -2.62
CA LEU A 234 12.03 -16.84 -1.52
C LEU A 234 12.57 -17.52 -0.26
N LYS A 235 12.61 -16.79 0.85
CA LYS A 235 13.04 -17.30 2.15
C LYS A 235 11.98 -16.99 3.19
N TRP A 236 11.44 -18.03 3.79
CA TRP A 236 10.66 -17.95 5.01
C TRP A 236 11.56 -18.13 6.22
N THR A 237 11.36 -17.30 7.24
CA THR A 237 11.94 -17.48 8.58
C THR A 237 10.80 -17.61 9.58
N VAL A 238 10.60 -18.81 10.12
CA VAL A 238 9.60 -19.09 11.15
C VAL A 238 10.24 -18.92 12.53
N GLN A 239 9.79 -17.92 13.27
CA GLN A 239 10.21 -17.68 14.65
C GLN A 239 9.36 -18.52 15.61
N GLY A 240 9.92 -18.97 16.74
CA GLY A 240 9.16 -19.81 17.68
C GLY A 240 8.02 -19.10 18.42
N ASN A 241 7.97 -17.76 18.40
CA ASN A 241 6.83 -16.98 18.90
C ASN A 241 5.69 -16.87 17.86
N GLY A 242 5.87 -17.37 16.64
CA GLY A 242 4.85 -17.36 15.59
C GLY A 242 4.98 -16.24 14.55
N LEU A 243 5.95 -15.32 14.70
CA LEU A 243 6.27 -14.37 13.63
C LEU A 243 6.85 -15.10 12.41
N LEU A 244 6.41 -14.68 11.23
CA LEU A 244 6.80 -15.29 9.96
C LEU A 244 7.38 -14.24 9.02
N ASP A 245 8.72 -14.22 8.90
CA ASP A 245 9.39 -13.29 7.99
C ASP A 245 9.50 -13.88 6.59
N LEU A 246 9.34 -13.03 5.58
CA LEU A 246 9.51 -13.34 4.17
C LEU A 246 10.52 -12.40 3.54
N ASP A 247 11.62 -12.95 3.04
CA ASP A 247 12.52 -12.27 2.12
C ASP A 247 12.28 -12.79 0.70
N ALA A 248 12.06 -11.89 -0.25
CA ALA A 248 12.03 -12.20 -1.67
C ALA A 248 13.13 -11.42 -2.39
N ALA A 249 13.91 -12.10 -3.22
CA ALA A 249 14.91 -11.47 -4.07
C ALA A 249 14.73 -11.97 -5.51
N TYR A 250 14.42 -11.07 -6.44
CA TYR A 250 14.08 -11.49 -7.79
C TYR A 250 14.42 -10.46 -8.86
N GLU A 251 14.61 -10.96 -10.08
CA GLU A 251 14.65 -10.17 -11.30
C GLU A 251 13.24 -10.15 -11.95
N PRO A 252 12.55 -9.00 -12.00
CA PRO A 252 11.31 -8.89 -12.74
C PRO A 252 11.54 -9.00 -14.25
N SER A 253 10.55 -9.54 -14.97
CA SER A 253 10.54 -9.45 -16.43
C SER A 253 10.50 -8.00 -16.91
N ASN A 254 11.23 -7.70 -17.99
CA ASN A 254 11.13 -6.42 -18.67
C ASN A 254 9.77 -6.26 -19.38
N ASN A 255 9.34 -5.01 -19.59
CA ASN A 255 8.08 -4.64 -20.24
C ASN A 255 6.84 -5.32 -19.61
N PHE A 256 6.74 -5.28 -18.29
CA PHE A 256 5.67 -5.94 -17.54
C PHE A 256 4.76 -4.93 -16.83
N LEU A 257 3.49 -5.32 -16.64
CA LEU A 257 2.45 -4.46 -16.05
C LEU A 257 2.66 -4.24 -14.55
N PHE A 258 3.11 -5.26 -13.84
CA PHE A 258 3.31 -5.26 -12.40
C PHE A 258 4.49 -6.17 -12.01
N ALA A 259 5.04 -6.01 -10.81
CA ALA A 259 6.14 -6.86 -10.32
C ALA A 259 6.03 -7.02 -8.81
N GLY A 260 6.21 -8.24 -8.30
CA GLY A 260 6.09 -8.55 -6.88
C GLY A 260 5.67 -9.99 -6.61
N ILE A 261 5.00 -10.19 -5.48
CA ILE A 261 4.50 -11.48 -5.01
C ILE A 261 3.01 -11.39 -4.65
N THR A 262 2.32 -12.54 -4.69
CA THR A 262 0.88 -12.64 -4.41
C THR A 262 0.54 -13.87 -3.57
N PHE A 263 -0.62 -13.82 -2.94
CA PHE A 263 -1.23 -14.86 -2.10
C PHE A 263 -2.72 -14.96 -2.44
N ASP A 264 -3.28 -16.15 -2.29
CA ASP A 264 -4.72 -16.36 -2.34
C ASP A 264 -5.34 -16.01 -0.98
N TYR A 265 -6.49 -15.34 -1.03
CA TYR A 265 -7.30 -15.02 0.13
C TYR A 265 -8.78 -14.94 -0.28
N PRO A 266 -9.67 -15.79 0.25
CA PRO A 266 -11.08 -15.77 -0.11
C PRO A 266 -11.73 -14.44 0.28
N GLU A 267 -12.17 -13.67 -0.71
CA GLU A 267 -12.78 -12.35 -0.55
C GLU A 267 -13.93 -12.32 0.49
N GLN A 268 -14.76 -13.37 0.53
CA GLN A 268 -15.87 -13.52 1.46
C GLN A 268 -15.43 -13.61 2.94
N LYS A 269 -14.14 -13.85 3.20
CA LYS A 269 -13.55 -13.90 4.53
C LYS A 269 -12.97 -12.55 4.99
N VAL A 270 -13.04 -11.50 4.18
CA VAL A 270 -12.61 -10.14 4.56
C VAL A 270 -13.77 -9.34 5.12
N ALA A 271 -13.61 -8.80 6.33
CA ALA A 271 -14.52 -7.82 6.92
C ALA A 271 -14.06 -6.37 6.70
N GLY A 272 -12.74 -6.14 6.58
CA GLY A 272 -12.16 -4.82 6.46
C GLY A 272 -10.65 -4.82 6.49
N MET A 273 -10.07 -3.63 6.53
CA MET A 273 -8.62 -3.41 6.60
C MET A 273 -8.33 -2.11 7.35
N LYS A 274 -7.37 -2.17 8.28
CA LYS A 274 -6.70 -1.01 8.88
C LYS A 274 -5.27 -0.97 8.35
N TRP A 275 -4.75 0.18 7.94
CA TRP A 275 -3.37 0.26 7.44
C TRP A 275 -2.75 1.63 7.66
N LEU A 276 -1.42 1.65 7.73
CA LEU A 276 -0.60 2.86 7.69
C LEU A 276 0.04 2.97 6.31
N GLY A 277 -0.22 4.04 5.59
CA GLY A 277 0.31 4.29 4.25
C GLY A 277 -0.47 5.35 3.50
N ASN A 278 -0.32 5.40 2.17
CA ASN A 278 -1.13 6.32 1.37
C ASN A 278 -2.56 5.82 1.23
N GLY A 279 -3.53 6.71 1.46
CA GLY A 279 -4.94 6.37 1.42
C GLY A 279 -5.88 7.57 1.41
N PRO A 280 -7.19 7.34 1.59
CA PRO A 280 -7.82 6.02 1.75
C PRO A 280 -8.18 5.33 0.39
N TYR A 281 -8.09 6.08 -0.71
CA TYR A 281 -8.42 5.63 -2.06
C TYR A 281 -7.30 4.80 -2.68
N ARG A 282 -7.67 3.92 -3.61
CA ARG A 282 -6.70 3.18 -4.43
C ARG A 282 -5.97 4.10 -5.42
N VAL A 283 -4.79 3.68 -5.85
CA VAL A 283 -3.94 4.37 -6.84
C VAL A 283 -3.75 3.53 -8.10
N TYR A 284 -3.25 4.17 -9.16
CA TYR A 284 -2.75 3.51 -10.36
C TYR A 284 -1.40 4.14 -10.73
N LYS A 285 -0.60 3.47 -11.56
CA LYS A 285 0.74 3.96 -11.95
C LYS A 285 0.75 5.41 -12.44
N ASN A 286 -0.28 5.76 -13.23
CA ASN A 286 -0.47 7.09 -13.81
C ASN A 286 -1.40 8.00 -12.98
N ARG A 287 -1.79 7.58 -11.77
CA ARG A 287 -2.62 8.33 -10.83
C ARG A 287 -2.19 8.07 -9.38
N MET A 288 -1.01 8.59 -9.04
CA MET A 288 -0.40 8.47 -7.71
C MET A 288 -0.73 9.63 -6.76
N LYS A 289 -1.27 10.73 -7.29
CA LYS A 289 -1.68 11.91 -6.52
C LYS A 289 -3.12 11.77 -6.01
N GLY A 290 -3.47 12.55 -4.99
CA GLY A 290 -4.81 12.58 -4.37
C GLY A 290 -4.98 11.63 -3.19
N VAL A 291 -3.89 11.02 -2.73
CA VAL A 291 -3.85 10.19 -1.51
C VAL A 291 -2.85 10.79 -0.55
N GLU A 292 -3.09 10.61 0.75
CA GLU A 292 -2.25 11.16 1.81
C GLU A 292 -1.63 10.03 2.62
N TYR A 293 -0.36 10.18 3.03
CA TYR A 293 0.23 9.26 4.01
C TYR A 293 -0.45 9.46 5.36
N GLY A 294 -1.01 8.39 5.92
CA GLY A 294 -1.77 8.46 7.15
C GLY A 294 -2.24 7.09 7.63
N LEU A 295 -3.04 7.11 8.70
CA LEU A 295 -3.65 5.93 9.28
C LEU A 295 -5.10 5.81 8.79
N TRP A 296 -5.43 4.68 8.18
CA TRP A 296 -6.71 4.48 7.52
C TRP A 296 -7.39 3.19 7.96
N GLU A 297 -8.73 3.18 7.91
CA GLU A 297 -9.54 2.00 8.13
C GLU A 297 -10.75 2.01 7.18
N LYS A 298 -11.07 0.84 6.62
CA LYS A 298 -12.25 0.65 5.77
C LYS A 298 -12.89 -0.70 6.04
N ALA A 299 -14.22 -0.68 6.18
CA ALA A 299 -15.03 -1.89 6.07
C ALA A 299 -15.04 -2.38 4.61
N TYR A 300 -15.21 -3.69 4.44
CA TYR A 300 -15.35 -4.31 3.13
C TYR A 300 -16.53 -3.69 2.36
N ASN A 301 -16.29 -3.38 1.08
CA ASN A 301 -17.31 -3.08 0.10
C ASN A 301 -16.87 -3.60 -1.27
N ASN A 302 -17.82 -3.81 -2.18
CA ASN A 302 -17.56 -4.21 -3.57
C ASN A 302 -18.07 -3.14 -4.54
N THR A 303 -17.76 -1.87 -4.26
CA THR A 303 -18.11 -0.77 -5.15
C THR A 303 -17.44 -0.95 -6.51
N ILE A 304 -18.25 -0.93 -7.56
CA ILE A 304 -17.81 -0.84 -8.95
C ILE A 304 -18.07 0.60 -9.37
N THR A 305 -17.01 1.40 -9.40
CA THR A 305 -17.04 2.83 -9.73
C THR A 305 -17.80 3.06 -11.04
N GLY A 306 -18.83 3.91 -10.99
CA GLY A 306 -19.69 4.21 -12.13
C GLY A 306 -20.76 3.16 -12.46
N GLU A 307 -20.89 2.07 -11.70
CA GLU A 307 -21.88 1.01 -11.98
C GLU A 307 -22.71 0.61 -10.75
N SER A 308 -22.08 0.29 -9.61
CA SER A 308 -22.82 -0.24 -8.46
C SER A 308 -22.12 -0.05 -7.11
N GLY A 309 -22.89 -0.21 -6.03
CA GLY A 309 -22.42 -0.09 -4.65
C GLY A 309 -22.31 1.36 -4.18
N PHE A 310 -21.60 2.20 -4.92
CA PHE A 310 -21.37 3.63 -4.64
C PHE A 310 -20.87 3.94 -3.21
N ILE A 311 -20.24 2.97 -2.54
CA ILE A 311 -19.61 3.16 -1.24
C ILE A 311 -18.15 3.53 -1.48
N TYR A 312 -17.82 4.80 -1.25
CA TYR A 312 -16.46 5.32 -1.36
C TYR A 312 -15.88 5.63 0.02
N PRO A 313 -14.56 5.47 0.23
CA PRO A 313 -13.56 4.94 -0.71
C PRO A 313 -13.76 3.45 -1.04
N GLU A 314 -13.43 3.06 -2.28
CA GLU A 314 -13.51 1.65 -2.70
C GLU A 314 -12.57 0.79 -1.84
N PHE A 315 -13.03 -0.39 -1.43
CA PHE A 315 -12.20 -1.28 -0.61
C PHE A 315 -11.00 -1.83 -1.39
N LYS A 316 -11.26 -2.34 -2.60
CA LYS A 316 -10.33 -3.17 -3.38
C LYS A 316 -9.40 -2.35 -4.28
N GLY A 317 -8.18 -2.84 -4.51
CA GLY A 317 -7.22 -2.27 -5.45
C GLY A 317 -5.85 -2.00 -4.83
N TYR A 318 -5.07 -1.11 -5.46
CA TYR A 318 -3.70 -0.81 -5.04
C TYR A 318 -3.62 0.34 -4.03
N HIS A 319 -2.82 0.16 -2.98
CA HIS A 319 -2.45 1.16 -1.98
C HIS A 319 -0.93 1.32 -1.99
N SER A 320 -0.44 2.55 -1.96
CA SER A 320 1.00 2.85 -2.07
C SER A 320 1.62 3.20 -0.72
N GLU A 321 2.94 3.06 -0.62
CA GLU A 321 3.70 3.40 0.59
C GLU A 321 3.10 2.77 1.86
N VAL A 322 2.71 1.49 1.78
CA VAL A 322 2.12 0.79 2.93
C VAL A 322 3.23 0.32 3.85
N TYR A 323 3.11 0.64 5.14
CA TYR A 323 4.10 0.31 6.18
C TYR A 323 3.64 -0.92 6.96
N TRP A 324 2.35 -1.01 7.22
CA TRP A 324 1.71 -2.21 7.73
C TRP A 324 0.23 -2.22 7.34
N ALA A 325 -0.36 -3.41 7.30
CA ALA A 325 -1.79 -3.59 7.16
C ALA A 325 -2.27 -4.68 8.13
N LYS A 326 -3.42 -4.44 8.76
CA LYS A 326 -4.20 -5.41 9.52
C LYS A 326 -5.43 -5.76 8.70
N ILE A 327 -5.55 -7.01 8.29
CA ILE A 327 -6.68 -7.54 7.56
C ILE A 327 -7.66 -8.08 8.58
N LEU A 328 -8.89 -7.56 8.55
CA LEU A 328 -9.94 -7.96 9.47
C LEU A 328 -10.71 -9.15 8.88
N GLY A 329 -10.78 -10.24 9.62
CA GLY A 329 -11.52 -11.44 9.21
C GLY A 329 -13.01 -11.30 9.51
N LYS A 330 -13.87 -11.78 8.62
CA LYS A 330 -15.33 -11.80 8.84
C LYS A 330 -15.77 -12.94 9.76
N ASP A 331 -15.26 -14.12 9.47
CA ASP A 331 -15.49 -15.37 10.21
C ASP A 331 -14.19 -16.19 10.25
N SER A 332 -13.07 -15.49 10.43
CA SER A 332 -11.71 -16.00 10.53
C SER A 332 -10.91 -15.04 11.40
N PRO A 333 -9.81 -15.47 12.03
CA PRO A 333 -8.94 -14.56 12.76
C PRO A 333 -8.38 -13.47 11.85
N ASP A 334 -8.13 -12.30 12.43
CA ASP A 334 -7.38 -11.22 11.80
C ASP A 334 -5.92 -11.63 11.61
N PHE A 335 -5.22 -10.94 10.74
CA PHE A 335 -3.76 -11.01 10.69
C PHE A 335 -3.16 -9.67 10.27
N LYS A 336 -1.88 -9.50 10.60
CA LYS A 336 -1.12 -8.31 10.27
C LYS A 336 0.03 -8.65 9.34
N VAL A 337 0.41 -7.69 8.52
CA VAL A 337 1.64 -7.71 7.73
C VAL A 337 2.37 -6.41 7.95
N TYR A 338 3.67 -6.49 8.24
CA TYR A 338 4.59 -5.37 8.35
C TYR A 338 5.52 -5.39 7.16
N ILE A 339 5.69 -4.24 6.53
CA ILE A 339 6.51 -4.07 5.34
C ILE A 339 7.79 -3.36 5.77
N HIS A 340 8.94 -3.96 5.47
CA HIS A 340 10.26 -3.39 5.79
C HIS A 340 10.86 -2.67 4.58
N SER A 341 10.55 -3.15 3.37
CA SER A 341 11.02 -2.54 2.13
C SER A 341 10.30 -1.24 1.79
N LYS A 342 11.04 -0.30 1.17
CA LYS A 342 10.48 0.96 0.62
C LYS A 342 9.72 0.69 -0.68
N ASP A 343 8.85 1.64 -1.07
CA ASP A 343 8.17 1.66 -2.36
C ASP A 343 7.32 0.41 -2.66
N ILE A 344 6.79 -0.24 -1.60
CA ILE A 344 5.90 -1.39 -1.74
C ILE A 344 4.44 -0.93 -1.82
N PHE A 345 3.76 -1.43 -2.84
CA PHE A 345 2.32 -1.35 -3.00
C PHE A 345 1.67 -2.59 -2.40
N LEU A 346 0.58 -2.40 -1.67
CA LEU A 346 -0.35 -3.46 -1.31
C LEU A 346 -1.46 -3.49 -2.35
N ARG A 347 -1.73 -4.65 -2.94
CA ARG A 347 -3.01 -4.91 -3.61
C ARG A 347 -3.91 -5.63 -2.63
N MET A 348 -4.99 -4.98 -2.22
CA MET A 348 -6.06 -5.60 -1.43
C MET A 348 -7.20 -6.04 -2.34
N LEU A 349 -7.28 -7.35 -2.60
CA LEU A 349 -8.26 -8.00 -3.48
C LEU A 349 -8.27 -7.47 -4.93
N THR A 350 -9.03 -8.14 -5.79
CA THR A 350 -9.23 -7.73 -7.18
C THR A 350 -10.54 -6.94 -7.31
N PRO A 351 -10.50 -5.65 -7.72
CA PRO A 351 -11.71 -4.92 -8.09
C PRO A 351 -12.54 -5.68 -9.12
N ALA A 352 -13.86 -5.75 -8.90
CA ALA A 352 -14.75 -6.36 -9.87
C ALA A 352 -14.77 -5.55 -11.18
N GLU A 353 -14.78 -6.27 -12.31
CA GLU A 353 -14.85 -5.67 -13.64
C GLU A 353 -16.30 -5.21 -13.90
N PRO A 354 -16.55 -3.95 -14.27
CA PRO A 354 -17.88 -3.50 -14.69
C PRO A 354 -18.31 -4.24 -15.97
N LYS A 355 -19.61 -4.26 -16.27
CA LYS A 355 -20.16 -4.94 -17.46
C LYS A 355 -19.61 -4.39 -18.78
N ALA A 356 -19.31 -3.09 -18.83
CA ALA A 356 -18.80 -2.41 -20.01
C ALA A 356 -17.65 -1.45 -19.63
N PRO A 357 -16.42 -1.97 -19.37
CA PRO A 357 -15.30 -1.15 -18.89
C PRO A 357 -14.69 -0.24 -19.96
N ALA A 358 -15.08 -0.38 -21.24
CA ALA A 358 -14.39 0.27 -22.35
C ALA A 358 -12.85 0.10 -22.24
N LYS A 359 -12.07 1.19 -22.20
CA LYS A 359 -10.60 1.14 -22.06
C LYS A 359 -10.10 1.31 -20.62
N THR A 360 -10.98 1.27 -19.62
CA THR A 360 -10.60 1.35 -18.18
C THR A 360 -10.37 -0.02 -17.54
N LYS A 361 -10.48 -1.11 -18.31
CA LYS A 361 -10.16 -2.47 -17.84
C LYS A 361 -8.70 -2.54 -17.35
N ILE A 362 -8.53 -3.09 -16.15
CA ILE A 362 -7.22 -3.31 -15.53
C ILE A 362 -6.95 -4.80 -15.45
N GLU A 363 -5.76 -5.21 -15.87
CA GLU A 363 -5.23 -6.53 -15.54
C GLU A 363 -4.59 -6.51 -14.16
N TYR A 364 -4.94 -7.45 -13.30
CA TYR A 364 -4.36 -7.60 -11.97
C TYR A 364 -3.55 -8.90 -11.89
N PRO A 365 -2.57 -8.99 -10.97
CA PRO A 365 -1.94 -10.26 -10.64
C PRO A 365 -2.96 -11.34 -10.28
N LYS A 366 -2.63 -12.60 -10.56
CA LYS A 366 -3.37 -13.75 -10.01
C LYS A 366 -3.30 -13.74 -8.47
N GLY A 367 -4.26 -14.40 -7.83
CA GLY A 367 -4.46 -14.36 -6.37
C GLY A 367 -5.19 -13.09 -5.93
N ASP A 368 -5.14 -12.79 -4.63
CA ASP A 368 -6.04 -11.83 -4.00
C ASP A 368 -5.30 -10.74 -3.22
N ILE A 369 -4.27 -11.09 -2.45
CA ILE A 369 -3.46 -10.12 -1.70
C ILE A 369 -2.04 -10.12 -2.26
N SER A 370 -1.55 -8.95 -2.69
CA SER A 370 -0.24 -8.86 -3.34
C SER A 370 0.62 -7.75 -2.76
N PHE A 371 1.93 -7.97 -2.74
CA PHE A 371 2.94 -6.96 -2.39
C PHE A 371 3.81 -6.73 -3.62
N LEU A 372 3.83 -5.50 -4.10
CA LEU A 372 4.31 -5.17 -5.43
C LEU A 372 5.33 -4.03 -5.39
N HIS A 373 6.39 -4.12 -6.19
CA HIS A 373 7.27 -3.00 -6.52
C HIS A 373 6.74 -2.18 -7.71
N GLY A 374 5.79 -2.73 -8.47
CA GLY A 374 5.20 -2.05 -9.61
C GLY A 374 3.75 -2.45 -9.84
N ILE A 375 2.93 -1.47 -10.18
CA ILE A 375 1.50 -1.60 -10.52
C ILE A 375 1.22 -1.01 -11.90
N ASN A 376 0.18 -1.44 -12.58
CA ASN A 376 -0.15 -0.94 -13.91
C ASN A 376 -0.91 0.39 -13.91
N ALA A 377 -0.89 1.04 -15.07
CA ALA A 377 -1.65 2.23 -15.36
C ALA A 377 -3.10 1.90 -15.72
N ILE A 378 -4.00 2.85 -15.47
CA ILE A 378 -5.39 2.78 -15.93
C ILE A 378 -5.57 3.58 -17.22
N GLY A 379 -6.46 3.11 -18.10
CA GLY A 379 -6.89 3.87 -19.27
C GLY A 379 -7.97 4.89 -18.92
N THR A 380 -8.53 5.50 -19.95
CA THR A 380 -9.75 6.31 -19.84
C THR A 380 -10.91 5.55 -20.49
N LYS A 381 -12.10 6.14 -20.57
CA LYS A 381 -13.18 5.56 -21.38
C LYS A 381 -12.81 5.47 -22.87
N PHE A 382 -11.97 6.39 -23.35
CA PHE A 382 -11.70 6.60 -24.78
C PHE A 382 -10.31 6.13 -25.23
N SER A 383 -9.36 5.99 -24.31
CA SER A 383 -7.97 5.70 -24.62
C SER A 383 -7.40 4.58 -23.74
N ASP A 384 -6.64 3.68 -24.37
CA ASP A 384 -5.85 2.69 -23.67
C ASP A 384 -4.75 3.37 -22.82
N PRO A 385 -4.28 2.74 -21.72
CA PRO A 385 -3.27 3.33 -20.85
C PRO A 385 -2.02 3.79 -21.62
N GLY A 386 -1.49 2.96 -22.52
CA GLY A 386 -0.26 3.23 -23.28
C GLY A 386 -0.31 4.48 -24.16
N SER A 387 -1.50 4.99 -24.48
CA SER A 387 -1.69 6.21 -25.26
C SER A 387 -1.63 7.50 -24.42
N SER A 388 -1.56 7.40 -23.10
CA SER A 388 -1.65 8.55 -22.17
C SER A 388 -0.28 9.12 -21.75
N GLY A 389 0.81 8.65 -22.37
CA GLY A 389 2.17 9.15 -22.16
C GLY A 389 3.10 8.23 -21.36
N PRO A 390 4.36 8.63 -21.13
CA PRO A 390 5.41 7.76 -20.60
C PRO A 390 5.09 7.14 -19.23
N GLN A 391 4.37 7.85 -18.36
CA GLN A 391 4.00 7.34 -17.03
C GLN A 391 3.01 6.17 -17.08
N SER A 392 2.33 5.97 -18.22
CA SER A 392 1.36 4.91 -18.41
C SER A 392 1.93 3.66 -19.08
N MET A 393 3.18 3.70 -19.54
CA MET A 393 3.84 2.55 -20.16
C MET A 393 4.10 1.44 -19.14
N PRO A 394 4.20 0.17 -19.56
CA PRO A 394 4.69 -0.92 -18.71
C PRO A 394 6.06 -0.60 -18.09
N TYR A 395 6.41 -1.27 -17.00
CA TYR A 395 7.72 -1.07 -16.39
C TYR A 395 8.81 -1.63 -17.28
N GLN A 396 9.86 -0.82 -17.45
CA GLN A 396 11.10 -1.27 -18.05
C GLN A 396 12.07 -1.65 -16.94
N PHE A 397 12.28 -2.95 -16.76
CA PHE A 397 13.23 -3.49 -15.80
C PHE A 397 14.51 -3.90 -16.53
N SER A 398 15.65 -3.47 -16.00
CA SER A 398 16.98 -3.82 -16.48
C SER A 398 17.82 -4.23 -15.29
N ALA A 399 18.25 -5.49 -15.27
CA ALA A 399 19.06 -6.06 -14.18
C ALA A 399 20.32 -5.23 -13.91
N ASP A 400 20.92 -4.65 -14.95
CA ASP A 400 22.16 -3.85 -14.83
C ASP A 400 21.95 -2.50 -14.15
N LYS A 401 20.69 -2.04 -14.05
CA LYS A 401 20.32 -0.82 -13.32
C LYS A 401 19.92 -1.10 -11.87
N ILE A 402 19.92 -2.36 -11.45
CA ILE A 402 19.51 -2.79 -10.11
C ILE A 402 20.78 -3.20 -9.34
N HIS A 403 20.99 -2.61 -8.17
CA HIS A 403 22.10 -3.01 -7.30
C HIS A 403 21.96 -4.48 -6.89
N GLY A 404 23.02 -5.28 -7.06
CA GLY A 404 22.95 -6.74 -6.86
C GLY A 404 22.11 -7.48 -7.90
N ARG A 405 21.67 -6.80 -8.97
CA ARG A 405 20.86 -7.28 -10.09
C ARG A 405 19.44 -7.76 -9.74
N LYS A 406 19.04 -7.68 -8.47
CA LYS A 406 17.73 -8.14 -7.97
C LYS A 406 17.05 -7.10 -7.12
N ILE A 407 15.73 -7.02 -7.25
CA ILE A 407 14.90 -6.24 -6.35
C ILE A 407 14.58 -7.10 -5.14
N THR A 408 14.57 -6.49 -3.95
CA THR A 408 14.36 -7.20 -2.69
C THR A 408 13.13 -6.69 -1.95
N MET A 409 12.35 -7.63 -1.43
CA MET A 409 11.18 -7.37 -0.61
C MET A 409 11.35 -8.07 0.73
N LYS A 410 11.05 -7.37 1.83
CA LYS A 410 11.05 -7.92 3.18
C LYS A 410 9.72 -7.64 3.85
N LEU A 411 9.05 -8.69 4.30
CA LEU A 411 7.77 -8.66 4.99
C LEU A 411 7.84 -9.46 6.28
N THR A 412 7.06 -9.10 7.29
CA THR A 412 6.79 -9.95 8.46
C THR A 412 5.30 -10.11 8.60
N PHE A 413 4.81 -11.33 8.62
CA PHE A 413 3.43 -11.66 8.93
C PHE A 413 3.28 -11.98 10.42
N ASP A 414 2.20 -11.48 11.02
CA ASP A 414 1.83 -11.72 12.40
C ASP A 414 0.38 -12.22 12.45
N PHE A 415 0.24 -13.51 12.76
CA PHE A 415 -1.01 -14.26 12.85
C PHE A 415 -1.45 -14.55 14.29
N ARG A 416 -0.73 -14.00 15.28
CA ARG A 416 -0.84 -14.35 16.70
C ARG A 416 -2.05 -13.74 17.38
#